data_AF-A0A160UKB9-F1
#
_entry.id   AF-A0A160UKB9-F1
#
_cell.length_a   1.000
_cell.length_b   1.000
_cell.length_c   1.000
_cell.angle_alpha   90.00
_cell.angle_beta   90.00
_cell.angle_gamma   90.00
#
_symmetry.space_group_name_H-M   'P 1'
#
loop_
_entity.id
_entity.type
_entity.pdbx_description
1 polymer ?
#
loop_
_entity_poly.entity_id
_entity_poly.type
_entity_poly.pdbx_seq_one_letter_code
_entity_poly.pdbx_strand_id
1 'polypeptide(L)' 'MFEDAAKFRREYVECLEQADKTDVLSSKAQWLLFADEWLNRAMAAEALTRGR' A
#
# COMPACT_ATOMS: atom_id res chain seq x y z
N MET A 1 -12.02 -3.45 -12.60
CA MET A 1 -10.56 -3.76 -12.56
C MET A 1 -9.69 -2.52 -12.30
N PHE A 2 -10.12 -1.28 -12.59
CA PHE A 2 -9.38 -0.08 -12.16
C PHE A 2 -9.57 0.28 -10.68
N GLU A 3 -10.69 -0.13 -10.09
CA GLU A 3 -11.01 0.11 -8.68
C GLU A 3 -10.01 -0.58 -7.73
N ASP A 4 -9.36 -1.66 -8.17
CA ASP A 4 -8.42 -2.44 -7.36
C ASP A 4 -7.10 -1.68 -7.15
N ALA A 5 -6.50 -1.14 -8.21
CA ALA A 5 -5.27 -0.35 -8.11
C ALA A 5 -5.46 0.92 -7.26
N ALA A 6 -6.55 1.65 -7.49
CA ALA A 6 -6.87 2.84 -6.72
C ALA A 6 -7.14 2.53 -5.24
N LYS A 7 -7.80 1.40 -4.95
CA LYS A 7 -7.98 0.91 -3.58
C LYS A 7 -6.63 0.60 -2.93
N PHE A 8 -5.77 -0.17 -3.58
CA PHE A 8 -4.45 -0.51 -3.02
C PHE A 8 -3.58 0.73 -2.76
N ARG A 9 -3.66 1.76 -3.61
CA ARG A 9 -2.96 3.03 -3.35
C ARG A 9 -3.50 3.77 -2.12
N ARG A 10 -4.81 3.71 -1.83
CA ARG A 10 -5.37 4.28 -0.60
C ARG A 10 -4.86 3.55 0.64
N GLU A 11 -4.87 2.22 0.63
CA GLU A 11 -4.36 1.40 1.73
C GLU A 11 -2.86 1.65 1.98
N TYR A 12 -2.06 1.83 0.92
CA TYR A 12 -0.66 2.23 1.02
C TYR A 12 -0.49 3.56 1.77
N VAL A 13 -1.25 4.59 1.38
CA VAL A 13 -1.18 5.91 2.04
C VAL A 13 -1.62 5.80 3.50
N GLU A 14 -2.70 5.07 3.79
CA GLU A 14 -3.17 4.87 5.15
C GLU A 14 -2.12 4.18 6.03
N CYS A 15 -1.42 3.17 5.51
CA CYS A 15 -0.32 2.52 6.24
C CYS A 15 0.82 3.49 6.55
N LEU A 16 1.17 4.41 5.64
CA LEU A 16 2.18 5.43 5.90
C LEU A 16 1.74 6.42 6.98
N GLU A 17 0.47 6.84 6.95
CA GLU A 17 -0.08 7.70 8.00
C GLU A 17 -0.09 7.03 9.37
N GLN A 18 -0.41 5.73 9.43
CA GLN A 18 -0.34 4.96 10.68
C GLN A 18 1.11 4.79 11.16
N ALA A 19 2.06 4.56 10.25
CA ALA A 19 3.48 4.46 10.58
C ALA A 19 4.04 5.77 11.14
N ASP A 20 3.58 6.93 10.64
CA ASP A 20 3.99 8.25 11.13
C ASP A 20 3.48 8.54 12.54
N LYS A 21 2.25 8.10 12.84
CA LYS A 21 1.60 8.28 14.16
C LYS A 21 2.00 7.21 15.20
N THR A 22 2.80 6.20 14.81
CA THR A 22 3.17 5.09 15.67
C THR A 22 4.54 5.32 16.32
N ASP A 23 4.55 5.45 17.65
CA ASP A 23 5.78 5.62 18.44
C ASP A 23 6.55 4.32 18.66
N VAL A 24 5.87 3.18 18.63
CA VAL A 24 6.48 1.86 18.86
C VAL A 24 7.19 1.40 17.59
N LEU A 25 8.52 1.30 17.66
CA LEU A 25 9.36 0.98 16.49
C LEU A 25 8.98 -0.32 15.77
N SER A 26 8.63 -1.38 16.49
CA SER A 26 8.21 -2.65 15.88
C SER A 26 6.87 -2.52 15.15
N SER A 27 5.90 -1.84 15.75
CA SER A 27 4.60 -1.56 15.13
C SER A 27 4.76 -0.64 13.91
N LYS A 28 5.64 0.36 13.98
CA LYS A 28 5.99 1.21 12.83
C LYS A 28 6.58 0.40 11.68
N ALA A 29 7.52 -0.51 11.98
CA ALA A 29 8.10 -1.39 10.97
C ALA A 29 7.03 -2.28 10.30
N GLN A 30 6.06 -2.77 11.08
CA GLN A 30 4.94 -3.55 10.56
C GLN A 30 4.05 -2.74 9.62
N TRP A 31 3.72 -1.50 9.95
CA TRP A 31 2.98 -0.61 9.04
C TRP A 31 3.71 -0.36 7.73
N LEU A 32 5.03 -0.17 7.79
CA LEU A 32 5.86 0.01 6.59
C LEU A 32 5.90 -1.26 5.72
N LEU A 33 5.91 -2.45 6.32
CA LEU A 33 5.81 -3.72 5.58
C LEU A 33 4.47 -3.84 4.85
N PHE A 34 3.37 -3.48 5.51
CA PHE A 34 2.06 -3.47 4.86
C PHE A 34 1.96 -2.43 3.75
N ALA A 35 2.55 -1.24 3.95
CA ALA A 35 2.61 -0.22 2.91
C ALA A 35 3.31 -0.77 1.64
N ASP A 36 4.45 -1.43 1.78
CA ASP A 36 5.17 -2.04 0.65
C ASP A 36 4.32 -3.09 -0.08
N GLU A 37 3.64 -3.97 0.67
CA GLU A 37 2.74 -4.98 0.11
C GLU A 37 1.61 -4.34 -0.72
N TRP A 38 0.96 -3.30 -0.20
CA TRP A 38 -0.11 -2.60 -0.91
C TRP A 38 0.39 -1.88 -2.16
N LEU A 39 1.57 -1.25 -2.10
CA LEU A 39 2.16 -0.60 -3.27
C LEU A 39 2.49 -1.64 -4.36
N ASN A 40 3.04 -2.79 -4.00
CA ASN A 40 3.32 -3.88 -4.93
C ASN A 40 2.04 -4.38 -5.62
N ARG A 41 0.95 -4.55 -4.86
CA ARG A 41 -0.36 -4.92 -5.41
C ARG A 41 -0.94 -3.85 -6.33
N ALA A 42 -0.80 -2.58 -5.99
CA ALA A 42 -1.23 -1.47 -6.85
C ALA A 42 -0.49 -1.48 -8.19
N MET A 43 0.84 -1.62 -8.15
CA MET A 43 1.67 -1.67 -9.36
C MET A 43 1.32 -2.88 -10.23
N ALA A 44 1.11 -4.05 -9.64
CA ALA A 44 0.70 -5.26 -10.36
C ALA A 44 -0.66 -5.07 -11.04
N ALA A 45 -1.65 -4.51 -10.34
CA ALA A 45 -2.97 -4.22 -10.90
C ALA A 45 -2.92 -3.21 -12.06
N GLU A 46 -2.10 -2.17 -11.94
CA GLU A 46 -1.86 -1.20 -13.01
C GLU A 46 -1.19 -1.85 -14.22
N ALA A 47 -0.19 -2.71 -14.00
CA ALA A 47 0.51 -3.42 -15.07
C ALA A 47 -0.43 -4.37 -15.84
N LEU A 48 -1.27 -5.12 -15.13
CA LEU A 48 -2.28 -6.00 -15.74
C LEU A 48 -3.29 -5.22 -16.59
N THR A 49 -3.56 -3.97 -16.22
CA THR A 49 -4.50 -3.11 -16.95
C THR A 49 -3.88 -2.48 -18.19
N ARG A 50 -2.57 -2.22 -18.18
CA ARG A 50 -1.82 -1.68 -19.35
C ARG A 50 -1.45 -2.76 -20.37
N GLY A 51 -1.42 -4.03 -19.97
CA GLY A 51 -1.14 -5.17 -20.86
C GLY A 51 -2.38 -5.73 -21.58
N ARG A 52 -3.56 -5.16 -21.35
CA ARG A 52 -4.80 -5.43 -22.08
C ARG A 52 -5.05 -4.36 -23.13
#